data_AF-A0A060C5V4-F1
#
_entry.id   AF-A0A060C5V4-F1
#
_cell.length_a   1.000
_cell.length_b   1.000
_cell.length_c   1.000
_cell.angle_alpha   90.00
_cell.angle_beta   90.00
_cell.angle_gamma   90.00
#
_symmetry.space_group_name_H-M   'P 1'
#
loop_
_entity.id
_entity.type
_entity.pdbx_description
1 polymer ?
#
loop_
_entity_poly.entity_id
_entity_poly.type
_entity_poly.pdbx_seq_one_letter_code
_entity_poly.pdbx_strand_id
1 'polypeptide(L)'
;MLYTLRFNAGWYIHGHSAGGTNPSLVEAMFLGCPILAYSVVYNWETTGYGACYYRDSKELRSLLQHADLCGEKMVRIARER
;
A
#
# COMPACT_ATOMS: atom_id res chain seq x y z
N MET A 1 -16.10 11.47 -6.80
CA MET A 1 -16.29 11.24 -5.34
C MET A 1 -15.31 10.21 -4.79
N LEU A 2 -15.24 8.97 -5.32
CA LEU A 2 -14.32 7.93 -4.83
C LEU A 2 -12.82 8.31 -4.94
N TYR A 3 -12.41 8.89 -6.07
CA TYR A 3 -11.03 9.39 -6.25
C TYR A 3 -10.63 10.37 -5.16
N THR A 4 -11.48 11.37 -4.88
CA THR A 4 -11.24 12.38 -3.84
C THR A 4 -11.04 11.75 -2.46
N LEU A 5 -11.84 10.75 -2.10
CA LEU A 5 -11.70 10.04 -0.82
C LEU A 5 -10.38 9.28 -0.74
N ARG A 6 -9.99 8.59 -1.81
CA ARG A 6 -8.74 7.82 -1.84
C ARG A 6 -7.50 8.73 -1.86
N PHE A 7 -7.56 9.84 -2.59
CA PHE A 7 -6.46 10.81 -2.68
C PHE A 7 -6.22 11.53 -1.35
N ASN A 8 -7.27 11.78 -0.55
CA ASN A 8 -7.15 12.44 0.75
C ASN A 8 -7.05 11.44 1.92
N ALA A 9 -6.89 10.14 1.65
CA ALA A 9 -6.75 9.15 2.70
C ALA A 9 -5.34 9.20 3.32
N GLY A 10 -5.25 9.06 4.65
CA GLY A 10 -3.96 9.00 5.34
C GLY A 10 -3.15 7.75 5.02
N TRP A 11 -3.82 6.61 4.78
CA TRP A 11 -3.20 5.33 4.43
C TRP A 11 -4.11 4.51 3.51
N TYR A 12 -3.51 3.57 2.76
CA TYR A 12 -4.22 2.50 2.05
C TYR A 12 -3.81 1.14 2.60
N ILE A 13 -4.79 0.39 3.11
CA ILE A 13 -4.58 -0.96 3.65
C ILE A 13 -4.96 -1.99 2.59
N HIS A 14 -4.01 -2.85 2.23
CA HIS A 14 -4.21 -3.95 1.29
C HIS A 14 -4.07 -5.30 2.01
N GLY A 15 -5.21 -5.92 2.34
CA GLY A 15 -5.28 -7.16 3.14
C GLY A 15 -5.32 -8.47 2.35
N HIS A 16 -5.12 -8.45 1.03
CA HIS A 16 -5.20 -9.66 0.22
C HIS A 16 -4.00 -10.57 0.48
N SER A 17 -4.29 -11.82 0.87
CA SER A 17 -3.30 -12.87 1.14
C SER A 17 -3.12 -13.84 -0.03
N ALA A 18 -4.06 -13.86 -0.98
CA ALA A 18 -3.98 -14.64 -2.21
C ALA A 18 -3.40 -13.79 -3.35
N GLY A 19 -2.69 -14.45 -4.27
CA GLY A 19 -2.13 -13.82 -5.46
C GLY A 19 -3.17 -13.53 -6.54
N GLY A 20 -2.75 -12.75 -7.54
CA GLY A 20 -3.57 -12.37 -8.69
C GLY A 20 -3.13 -11.02 -9.23
N THR A 21 -3.88 -10.50 -10.20
CA THR A 21 -3.76 -9.10 -10.60
C THR A 21 -4.38 -8.27 -9.48
N ASN A 22 -3.61 -7.38 -8.85
CA ASN A 22 -4.09 -6.47 -7.80
C ASN A 22 -4.26 -5.03 -8.34
N PRO A 23 -5.20 -4.73 -9.27
CA PRO A 23 -5.35 -3.39 -9.85
C PRO A 23 -5.57 -2.31 -8.79
N SER A 24 -6.32 -2.62 -7.73
CA SER A 24 -6.59 -1.67 -6.64
C SER A 24 -5.33 -1.29 -5.87
N LEU A 25 -4.35 -2.19 -5.75
CA LEU A 25 -3.06 -1.91 -5.15
C LEU A 25 -2.24 -0.97 -6.04
N VAL A 26 -2.22 -1.22 -7.35
CA VAL A 26 -1.52 -0.37 -8.33
C VAL A 26 -2.16 1.02 -8.40
N GLU A 27 -3.49 1.11 -8.44
CA GLU A 27 -4.22 2.38 -8.37
C GLU A 27 -3.84 3.19 -7.11
N ALA A 28 -3.78 2.53 -5.95
CA ALA A 28 -3.38 3.18 -4.70
C ALA A 28 -1.92 3.69 -4.75
N MET A 29 -1.01 2.97 -5.42
CA MET A 29 0.37 3.42 -5.61
C MET A 29 0.44 4.73 -6.39
N PHE A 30 -0.40 4.91 -7.41
CA PHE A 30 -0.48 6.17 -8.18
C PHE A 30 -1.04 7.35 -7.39
N LEU A 31 -1.81 7.10 -6.32
CA LEU A 31 -2.41 8.15 -5.49
C LEU A 31 -1.45 8.71 -4.44
N GLY A 32 -0.29 8.07 -4.23
CA GLY A 32 0.75 8.58 -3.32
C GLY A 32 0.41 8.52 -1.84
N CYS A 33 -0.66 7.82 -1.46
CA CYS A 33 -0.89 7.45 -0.07
C CYS A 33 0.08 6.35 0.37
N PRO A 34 0.57 6.34 1.62
CA PRO A 34 1.33 5.23 2.17
C PRO A 34 0.53 3.91 2.10
N ILE A 35 1.21 2.84 1.68
CA ILE A 35 0.59 1.53 1.51
C ILE A 35 1.02 0.62 2.66
N LEU A 36 0.01 0.07 3.35
CA LEU A 36 0.13 -0.99 4.34
C LEU A 36 -0.35 -2.28 3.67
N ALA A 37 0.56 -3.16 3.26
CA ALA A 37 0.24 -4.36 2.50
C ALA A 37 0.46 -5.65 3.31
N TYR A 38 -0.44 -6.62 3.14
CA TYR A 38 -0.25 -7.94 3.73
C TYR A 38 0.99 -8.62 3.15
N SER A 39 1.78 -9.26 4.01
CA SER A 39 3.13 -9.73 3.69
C SER A 39 3.11 -11.04 2.90
N VAL A 40 2.86 -10.92 1.59
CA VAL A 40 2.91 -12.01 0.61
C VAL A 40 3.68 -11.58 -0.62
N VAL A 41 4.30 -12.56 -1.29
CA VAL A 41 5.18 -12.34 -2.46
C VAL A 41 4.54 -11.45 -3.52
N TYR A 42 3.25 -11.62 -3.82
CA TYR A 42 2.55 -10.83 -4.82
C TYR A 42 2.47 -9.33 -4.48
N ASN A 43 2.33 -9.01 -3.19
CA ASN A 43 2.25 -7.63 -2.73
C ASN A 43 3.65 -6.99 -2.67
N TRP A 44 4.66 -7.76 -2.24
CA TRP A 44 6.06 -7.32 -2.29
C TRP A 44 6.47 -7.00 -3.71
N GLU A 45 6.21 -7.94 -4.62
CA GLU A 45 6.47 -7.77 -6.04
C GLU A 45 5.71 -6.55 -6.56
N THR A 46 4.39 -6.47 -6.43
CA THR A 46 3.60 -5.33 -6.96
C THR A 46 4.12 -3.96 -6.49
N THR A 47 4.49 -3.85 -5.20
CA THR A 47 4.96 -2.60 -4.59
C THR A 47 6.47 -2.38 -4.68
N GLY A 48 7.18 -3.23 -5.45
CA GLY A 48 8.63 -3.12 -5.63
C GLY A 48 9.41 -3.15 -4.31
N TYR A 49 8.95 -3.96 -3.35
CA TYR A 49 9.55 -4.09 -2.01
C TYR A 49 9.60 -2.76 -1.23
N GLY A 50 8.77 -1.78 -1.61
CA GLY A 50 8.82 -0.43 -1.09
C GLY A 50 7.71 -0.04 -0.11
N ALA A 51 6.66 -0.85 0.03
CA ALA A 51 5.54 -0.57 0.92
C ALA A 51 5.84 -0.99 2.36
N CYS A 52 4.95 -0.63 3.29
CA CYS A 52 4.99 -1.14 4.65
C CYS A 52 4.24 -2.47 4.71
N TYR A 53 4.83 -3.50 5.29
CA TYR A 53 4.24 -4.85 5.30
C TYR A 53 3.82 -5.29 6.69
N TYR A 54 2.73 -6.04 6.76
CA TYR A 54 2.24 -6.67 7.99
C TYR A 54 1.79 -8.11 7.74
N ARG A 55 1.91 -8.96 8.76
CA ARG A 55 1.49 -10.36 8.75
C ARG A 55 0.28 -10.63 9.62
N ASP A 56 0.03 -9.77 10.59
CA ASP A 56 -1.06 -9.90 11.53
C ASP A 56 -1.58 -8.54 12.00
N SER A 57 -2.64 -8.58 12.82
CA SER A 57 -3.28 -7.38 13.36
C SER A 57 -2.38 -6.60 14.34
N LYS A 58 -1.39 -7.24 14.97
CA LYS A 58 -0.46 -6.56 15.90
C LYS A 58 0.53 -5.72 15.11
N GLU A 59 1.10 -6.27 14.05
CA GLU A 59 1.98 -5.54 13.13
C GLU A 59 1.23 -4.40 12.44
N LEU A 60 0.01 -4.66 11.95
CA LEU A 60 -0.82 -3.60 11.36
C LEU A 60 -1.09 -2.48 12.37
N ARG A 61 -1.45 -2.82 13.62
CA ARG A 61 -1.65 -1.82 14.68
C ARG A 61 -0.38 -1.01 14.94
N SER A 62 0.80 -1.63 14.94
CA SER A 62 2.06 -0.93 15.09
C SER A 62 2.26 0.08 13.95
N LEU A 63 2.02 -0.32 12.70
CA LEU A 63 2.14 0.56 11.54
C LEU A 63 1.19 1.76 11.61
N LEU A 64 -0.06 1.55 12.06
CA LEU A 64 -1.05 2.62 12.21
C LEU A 64 -0.70 3.64 13.31
N GLN A 65 0.29 3.36 14.16
CA GLN A 65 0.77 4.32 15.16
C GLN A 65 1.85 5.26 14.61
N HIS A 66 2.38 5.00 13.40
CA HIS A 66 3.37 5.85 12.75
C HIS A 66 2.69 6.96 11.94
N ALA A 67 2.91 8.21 12.34
CA ALA A 67 2.37 9.39 11.66
C ALA A 67 3.21 9.84 10.45
N ASP A 68 4.40 9.27 10.27
CA ASP A 68 5.45 9.68 9.32
C ASP A 68 5.57 8.78 8.09
N LEU A 69 4.63 7.86 7.89
CA LEU A 69 4.61 7.01 6.70
C LEU A 69 4.43 7.87 5.44
N CYS A 70 5.26 7.63 4.42
CA CYS A 70 5.28 8.40 3.17
C CYS A 70 4.99 7.50 1.96
N GLY A 71 4.06 7.92 1.11
CA GLY A 71 3.68 7.21 -0.11
C GLY A 71 4.40 7.66 -1.38
N GLU A 72 5.27 8.67 -1.33
CA GLU A 72 6.00 9.18 -2.51
C GLU A 72 6.77 8.08 -3.25
N LYS A 73 7.38 7.16 -2.50
CA LYS A 73 8.09 6.00 -3.06
C LYS A 73 7.15 5.12 -3.90
N MET A 74 5.88 5.01 -3.53
CA MET A 74 4.89 4.20 -4.26
C MET A 74 4.58 4.82 -5.63
N VAL A 75 4.49 6.14 -5.72
CA VAL A 75 4.27 6.86 -6.99
C VAL A 75 5.44 6.62 -7.95
N ARG A 76 6.67 6.68 -7.44
CA ARG A 76 7.86 6.39 -8.25
C ARG A 76 7.83 4.96 -8.79
N ILE A 77 7.62 3.98 -7.91
CA ILE A 77 7.58 2.55 -8.29
C ILE A 77 6.44 2.28 -9.29
N ALA A 78 5.28 2.94 -9.13
CA ALA A 78 4.15 2.80 -10.06
C ALA A 78 4.46 3.32 -11.47
N ARG A 79 5.35 4.31 -11.61
CA ARG A 79 5.75 4.90 -12.90
C ARG A 79 6.87 4.13 -13.60
N GLU A 80 7.66 3.38 -12.84
CA GLU A 80 8.80 2.59 -13.32
C GLU A 80 8.40 1.17 -13.75
N ARG A 81 7.13 0.80 -13.59
CA ARG A 81 6.52 -0.48 -14.00
C ARG A 81 5.58 -0.28 -15.16
#